data_AF-A0A7J9YSI6-F1
#
_entry.id   AF-A0A7J9YSI6-F1
#
_cell.length_a   1.000
_cell.length_b   1.000
_cell.length_c   1.000
_cell.angle_alpha   90.00
_cell.angle_beta   90.00
_cell.angle_gamma   90.00
#
_symmetry.space_group_name_H-M   'P 1'
#
loop_
_entity.id
_entity.type
_entity.pdbx_description
1 polymer ?
#
loop_
_entity_poly.entity_id
_entity_poly.type
_entity_poly.pdbx_seq_one_letter_code
_entity_poly.pdbx_strand_id
1 'polypeptide(L)'
;MSAGAARAGEPPGPAPRRILFTTSNGTGLGHLTRSMAIARRLGPELEPLFLTLSAAAPVVDRMGFAVEYVASYATPGSGNDYRWSRRLRARLRAAIAEAGPAAIVFDGTHPYEALLGSLPSDGVAVWCRRPLWKRGSSRVPLGRAGAFDAVLEPGELAEAEDRGPTVALRDRAHRVDPIVLLDRAELLPRAEAEAELGLEPGRTNVLVSLGQGDEVRDATARCLRRLAARDEVQVAALSSAIAAAGEVPEGVVHLRSTYPMSRYFAAFDGAVAAAGYNAYHELIALGVPAIYVPMRRDTDDQPARARHAEAVGVGVAVEGPADRRLEEALDRLLDPAARAQIAGRLADLAMPNGAPDAAHWLAELAVGAPDATLSPAGRPRAPDEQTGAGDRSHGAGQILPPGGGRSAREGSRRSFRRRWGQFLASAPRTAVRLARHQLTQPRARTLIVAIEIGEGEVVKAVGEALAGAAEEPARALVVTDALAALAELRGLGVGVEHVPGRDSRQAELAGGTYEEFLRGRLRLIVAERPRPRRVLTASGGRPAPEFVARGRS
;
A
#
# COMPACT_ATOMS: atom_id res chain seq x y z
N MET A 1 -43.11 6.21 10.91
CA MET A 1 -43.87 5.62 9.80
C MET A 1 -44.07 6.66 8.71
N SER A 2 -43.37 6.49 7.59
CA SER A 2 -43.78 6.88 6.23
C SER A 2 -42.62 6.47 5.31
N ALA A 3 -42.65 5.21 4.87
CA ALA A 3 -41.73 4.71 3.86
C ALA A 3 -42.14 5.33 2.52
N GLY A 4 -41.25 6.12 1.94
CA GLY A 4 -41.40 6.60 0.57
C GLY A 4 -41.29 5.42 -0.39
N ALA A 5 -42.35 5.16 -1.14
CA ALA A 5 -42.38 4.15 -2.19
C ALA A 5 -41.29 4.46 -3.23
N ALA A 6 -40.34 3.53 -3.39
CA ALA A 6 -39.36 3.57 -4.46
C ALA A 6 -40.09 3.47 -5.82
N ARG A 7 -39.83 4.44 -6.71
CA ARG A 7 -40.33 4.41 -8.08
C ARG A 7 -39.65 3.26 -8.82
N ALA A 8 -40.41 2.20 -9.11
CA ALA A 8 -40.02 1.16 -10.06
C ALA A 8 -40.06 1.73 -11.49
N GLY A 9 -38.96 1.63 -12.24
CA GLY A 9 -39.02 1.82 -13.69
C GLY A 9 -37.82 2.44 -14.41
N GLU A 10 -36.74 2.86 -13.74
CA GLU A 10 -35.53 3.27 -14.48
C GLU A 10 -34.70 2.03 -14.88
N PRO A 11 -34.30 1.88 -16.16
CA PRO A 11 -33.34 0.86 -16.55
C PRO A 11 -32.06 1.07 -15.75
N PRO A 12 -31.38 0.00 -15.29
CA PRO A 12 -30.12 0.16 -14.57
C PRO A 12 -29.18 0.99 -15.45
N GLY A 13 -28.65 2.08 -14.89
CA GLY A 13 -27.67 2.92 -15.57
C GLY A 13 -26.47 2.10 -16.06
N PRO A 14 -25.63 2.66 -16.95
CA PRO A 14 -24.43 1.97 -17.39
C PRO A 14 -23.58 1.56 -16.17
N ALA A 15 -23.02 0.34 -16.22
CA ALA A 15 -22.16 -0.14 -15.15
C ALA A 15 -21.01 0.86 -14.90
N PRO A 16 -20.65 1.14 -13.63
CA PRO A 16 -19.62 2.13 -13.32
C PRO A 16 -18.28 1.72 -13.94
N ARG A 17 -17.51 2.69 -14.43
CA ARG A 17 -16.14 2.43 -14.92
C ARG A 17 -15.23 2.20 -13.72
N ARG A 18 -14.27 1.30 -13.83
CA ARG A 18 -13.42 0.92 -12.69
C ARG A 18 -12.08 1.63 -12.71
N ILE A 19 -11.59 1.98 -11.52
CA ILE A 19 -10.22 2.41 -11.30
C ILE A 19 -9.53 1.41 -10.37
N LEU A 20 -8.45 0.80 -10.84
CA LEU A 20 -7.66 -0.13 -10.04
C LEU A 20 -6.50 0.60 -9.35
N PHE A 21 -6.61 0.77 -8.04
CA PHE A 21 -5.55 1.26 -7.19
C PHE A 21 -4.58 0.13 -6.83
N THR A 22 -3.29 0.36 -7.09
CA THR A 22 -2.20 -0.55 -6.76
C THR A 22 -1.18 0.17 -5.90
N THR A 23 -0.61 -0.50 -4.89
CA THR A 23 0.41 0.12 -4.05
C THR A 23 1.64 -0.74 -3.89
N SER A 24 2.80 -0.09 -3.70
CA SER A 24 4.03 -0.76 -3.28
C SER A 24 4.18 -0.62 -1.78
N ASN A 25 4.02 -1.68 -0.98
CA ASN A 25 4.66 -1.87 0.34
C ASN A 25 4.18 -3.17 0.97
N GLY A 26 5.02 -3.84 1.79
CA GLY A 26 4.64 -5.05 2.52
C GLY A 26 3.96 -4.82 3.88
N THR A 27 4.13 -3.64 4.49
CA THR A 27 3.64 -3.33 5.85
C THR A 27 3.17 -1.89 6.05
N GLY A 28 3.34 -1.01 5.05
CA GLY A 28 3.10 0.43 5.19
C GLY A 28 1.67 0.83 4.82
N LEU A 29 1.07 1.70 5.63
CA LEU A 29 -0.27 2.25 5.41
C LEU A 29 -0.26 3.52 4.55
N GLY A 30 0.89 4.18 4.38
CA GLY A 30 0.98 5.50 3.76
C GLY A 30 0.40 5.59 2.34
N HIS A 31 0.81 4.69 1.44
CA HIS A 31 0.30 4.64 0.05
C HIS A 31 -1.18 4.25 -0.01
N LEU A 32 -1.61 3.35 0.88
CA LEU A 32 -3.02 2.95 0.98
C LEU A 32 -3.89 4.11 1.43
N THR A 33 -3.52 4.84 2.49
CA THR A 33 -4.28 5.99 2.98
C THR A 33 -4.47 7.05 1.88
N ARG A 34 -3.44 7.38 1.10
CA ARG A 34 -3.60 8.34 0.00
C ARG A 34 -4.46 7.81 -1.13
N SER A 35 -4.29 6.54 -1.50
CA SER A 35 -5.13 5.90 -2.52
C SER A 35 -6.60 5.87 -2.08
N MET A 36 -6.88 5.56 -0.81
CA MET A 36 -8.24 5.61 -0.25
C MET A 36 -8.79 7.03 -0.11
N ALA A 37 -7.94 8.02 0.18
CA ALA A 37 -8.32 9.43 0.23
C ALA A 37 -8.86 9.92 -1.11
N ILE A 38 -8.21 9.50 -2.20
CA ILE A 38 -8.67 9.76 -3.57
C ILE A 38 -9.91 8.92 -3.87
N ALA A 39 -9.85 7.61 -3.64
CA ALA A 39 -10.92 6.67 -3.98
C ALA A 39 -12.28 7.03 -3.37
N ARG A 40 -12.30 7.47 -2.10
CA ARG A 40 -13.54 7.85 -1.40
C ARG A 40 -14.19 9.14 -1.92
N ARG A 41 -13.50 9.88 -2.78
CA ARG A 41 -13.96 11.15 -3.38
C ARG A 41 -14.28 11.01 -4.87
N LEU A 42 -14.18 9.79 -5.42
CA LEU A 42 -14.67 9.50 -6.77
C LEU A 42 -16.20 9.59 -6.80
N GLY A 43 -16.75 10.02 -7.93
CA GLY A 43 -18.19 10.04 -8.17
C GLY A 43 -18.78 8.63 -8.31
N PRO A 44 -20.11 8.49 -8.21
CA PRO A 44 -20.80 7.19 -8.27
C PRO A 44 -20.65 6.47 -9.63
N GLU A 45 -20.24 7.17 -10.68
CA GLU A 45 -19.92 6.62 -12.00
C GLU A 45 -18.60 5.83 -12.04
N LEU A 46 -17.80 5.91 -10.96
CA LEU A 46 -16.52 5.25 -10.83
C LEU A 46 -16.50 4.28 -9.66
N GLU A 47 -16.03 3.07 -9.93
CA GLU A 47 -15.85 2.02 -8.94
C GLU A 47 -14.35 1.87 -8.59
N PRO A 48 -13.92 2.24 -7.38
CA PRO A 48 -12.55 2.00 -6.93
C PRO A 48 -12.34 0.53 -6.50
N LEU A 49 -11.30 -0.09 -7.06
CA LEU A 49 -10.84 -1.44 -6.69
C LEU A 49 -9.39 -1.38 -6.20
N PHE A 50 -9.00 -2.28 -5.31
CA PHE A 50 -7.64 -2.31 -4.77
C PHE A 50 -6.95 -3.65 -4.99
N LEU A 51 -5.68 -3.59 -5.40
CA LEU A 51 -4.73 -4.70 -5.28
C LEU A 51 -3.49 -4.21 -4.57
N THR A 52 -3.19 -4.76 -3.40
CA THR A 52 -2.14 -4.23 -2.53
C THR A 52 -1.19 -5.31 -2.04
N LEU A 53 0.08 -4.91 -1.90
CA LEU A 53 1.08 -5.74 -1.23
C LEU A 53 1.10 -5.53 0.29
N SER A 54 0.34 -4.57 0.79
CA SER A 54 0.44 -4.11 2.17
C SER A 54 -0.37 -5.00 3.09
N ALA A 55 0.25 -5.44 4.18
CA ALA A 55 -0.43 -6.16 5.24
C ALA A 55 -1.55 -5.35 5.93
N ALA A 56 -1.67 -4.05 5.61
CA ALA A 56 -2.81 -3.23 6.03
C ALA A 56 -4.01 -3.31 5.07
N ALA A 57 -4.05 -4.27 4.15
CA ALA A 57 -5.21 -4.56 3.30
C ALA A 57 -6.56 -4.65 4.05
N PRO A 58 -6.65 -5.21 5.27
CA PRO A 58 -7.92 -5.25 6.02
C PRO A 58 -8.49 -3.86 6.32
N VAL A 59 -7.64 -2.84 6.37
CA VAL A 59 -8.09 -1.45 6.54
C VAL A 59 -8.87 -0.98 5.33
N VAL A 60 -8.46 -1.39 4.12
CA VAL A 60 -9.10 -1.03 2.86
C VAL A 60 -10.51 -1.63 2.80
N ASP A 61 -10.63 -2.89 3.20
CA ASP A 61 -11.92 -3.59 3.31
C ASP A 61 -12.86 -2.92 4.33
N ARG A 62 -12.37 -2.60 5.54
CA ARG A 62 -13.15 -1.86 6.56
C ARG A 62 -13.58 -0.46 6.12
N MET A 63 -12.85 0.16 5.19
CA MET A 63 -13.23 1.44 4.57
C MET A 63 -14.27 1.26 3.45
N GLY A 64 -14.74 0.04 3.20
CA GLY A 64 -15.79 -0.27 2.23
C GLY A 64 -15.28 -0.52 0.81
N PHE A 65 -13.97 -0.70 0.61
CA PHE A 65 -13.39 -0.91 -0.71
C PHE A 65 -13.08 -2.39 -0.98
N ALA A 66 -13.44 -2.86 -2.18
CA ALA A 66 -13.01 -4.17 -2.64
C ALA A 66 -11.49 -4.25 -2.75
N VAL A 67 -10.87 -5.19 -2.02
CA VAL A 67 -9.41 -5.33 -1.96
C VAL A 67 -8.91 -6.77 -2.14
N GLU A 68 -7.84 -6.91 -2.91
CA GLU A 68 -7.06 -8.15 -3.00
C GLU A 68 -5.65 -7.91 -2.42
N TYR A 69 -5.29 -8.68 -1.39
CA TYR A 69 -3.92 -8.72 -0.87
C TYR A 69 -3.04 -9.75 -1.61
N VAL A 70 -1.78 -9.39 -1.86
CA VAL A 70 -0.75 -10.29 -2.38
C VAL A 70 0.52 -10.18 -1.54
N ALA A 71 1.14 -11.29 -1.18
CA ALA A 71 2.32 -11.27 -0.31
C ALA A 71 3.51 -10.51 -0.93
N SER A 72 4.15 -9.65 -0.15
CA SER A 72 5.34 -8.89 -0.58
C SER A 72 6.62 -9.76 -0.65
N TYR A 73 7.67 -9.23 -1.27
CA TYR A 73 8.89 -9.97 -1.63
C TYR A 73 9.74 -10.46 -0.45
N ALA A 74 9.48 -10.01 0.77
CA ALA A 74 10.26 -10.32 1.97
C ALA A 74 9.43 -11.03 3.05
N THR A 75 8.36 -11.74 2.68
CA THR A 75 7.57 -12.56 3.60
C THR A 75 7.98 -14.03 3.51
N PRO A 76 7.75 -14.83 4.57
CA PRO A 76 7.98 -16.27 4.50
C PRO A 76 7.23 -16.88 3.31
N GLY A 77 7.86 -17.88 2.70
CA GLY A 77 7.35 -18.49 1.48
C GLY A 77 7.56 -17.69 0.21
N SER A 78 7.75 -16.36 0.18
CA SER A 78 7.87 -15.54 -1.05
C SER A 78 8.92 -16.06 -2.07
N GLY A 79 9.96 -16.75 -1.63
CA GLY A 79 11.00 -17.30 -2.51
C GLY A 79 11.90 -16.20 -3.06
N ASN A 80 12.53 -16.43 -4.22
CA ASN A 80 13.44 -15.45 -4.81
C ASN A 80 12.69 -14.33 -5.57
N ASP A 81 13.30 -13.14 -5.67
CA ASP A 81 12.66 -11.95 -6.26
C ASP A 81 12.19 -12.20 -7.71
N TYR A 82 12.89 -13.03 -8.49
CA TYR A 82 12.50 -13.34 -9.88
C TYR A 82 11.18 -14.11 -9.95
N ARG A 83 11.10 -15.24 -9.22
CA ARG A 83 9.88 -16.07 -9.14
C ARG A 83 8.73 -15.31 -8.49
N TRP A 84 9.02 -14.55 -7.44
CA TRP A 84 8.06 -13.65 -6.82
C TRP A 84 7.52 -12.63 -7.82
N SER A 85 8.39 -11.95 -8.58
CA SER A 85 7.99 -10.96 -9.59
C SER A 85 7.15 -11.58 -10.72
N ARG A 86 7.44 -12.82 -11.12
CA ARG A 86 6.62 -13.56 -12.10
C ARG A 86 5.22 -13.86 -11.57
N ARG A 87 5.10 -14.35 -10.32
CA ARG A 87 3.79 -14.59 -9.70
C ARG A 87 2.98 -13.31 -9.55
N LEU A 88 3.60 -12.24 -9.02
CA LEU A 88 2.94 -10.97 -8.85
C LEU A 88 2.45 -10.41 -10.19
N ARG A 89 3.25 -10.53 -11.26
CA ARG A 89 2.85 -10.10 -12.61
C ARG A 89 1.64 -10.89 -13.11
N ALA A 90 1.62 -12.20 -12.88
CA ALA A 90 0.49 -13.05 -13.27
C ALA A 90 -0.77 -12.71 -12.48
N ARG A 91 -0.65 -12.43 -11.17
CA ARG A 91 -1.76 -11.95 -10.32
C ARG A 91 -2.30 -10.61 -10.79
N LEU A 92 -1.42 -9.63 -11.04
CA LEU A 92 -1.82 -8.32 -11.55
C LEU A 92 -2.54 -8.43 -12.89
N ARG A 93 -2.01 -9.23 -13.83
CA ARG A 93 -2.66 -9.45 -15.13
C ARG A 93 -4.04 -10.09 -15.01
N ALA A 94 -4.21 -11.06 -14.11
CA ALA A 94 -5.51 -11.67 -13.85
C ALA A 94 -6.49 -10.62 -13.29
N ALA A 95 -6.09 -9.90 -12.24
CA ALA A 95 -6.93 -8.86 -11.64
C ALA A 95 -7.30 -7.74 -12.63
N ILE A 96 -6.36 -7.30 -13.48
CA ILE A 96 -6.61 -6.29 -14.53
C ILE A 96 -7.60 -6.83 -15.58
N ALA A 97 -7.42 -8.08 -16.03
CA ALA A 97 -8.30 -8.68 -17.03
C ALA A 97 -9.73 -8.88 -16.52
N GLU A 98 -9.88 -9.28 -15.26
CA GLU A 98 -11.17 -9.50 -14.61
C GLU A 98 -11.87 -8.17 -14.29
N ALA A 99 -11.13 -7.18 -13.78
CA ALA A 99 -11.70 -5.88 -13.48
C ALA A 99 -12.03 -5.05 -14.74
N GLY A 100 -11.24 -5.18 -15.81
CA GLY A 100 -11.32 -4.31 -16.98
C GLY A 100 -11.28 -2.83 -16.63
N PRO A 101 -10.28 -2.35 -15.85
CA PRO A 101 -10.29 -0.98 -15.35
C PRO A 101 -10.03 0.03 -16.48
N ALA A 102 -10.75 1.17 -16.44
CA ALA A 102 -10.50 2.30 -17.32
C ALA A 102 -9.16 3.00 -16.98
N ALA A 103 -8.79 2.97 -15.70
CA ALA A 103 -7.51 3.48 -15.23
C ALA A 103 -6.86 2.59 -14.16
N ILE A 104 -5.54 2.53 -14.15
CA ILE A 104 -4.73 1.93 -13.08
C ILE A 104 -3.92 3.03 -12.42
N VAL A 105 -4.10 3.20 -11.11
CA VAL A 105 -3.35 4.16 -10.31
C VAL A 105 -2.35 3.40 -9.45
N PHE A 106 -1.07 3.65 -9.65
CA PHE A 106 -0.01 3.12 -8.80
C PHE A 106 0.47 4.18 -7.82
N ASP A 107 0.27 3.99 -6.52
CA ASP A 107 0.92 4.80 -5.48
C ASP A 107 2.12 4.05 -4.88
N GLY A 108 3.31 4.59 -5.15
CA GLY A 108 4.55 3.97 -4.73
C GLY A 108 5.78 4.76 -5.13
N THR A 109 6.84 4.69 -4.34
CA THR A 109 8.11 5.34 -4.71
C THR A 109 8.82 4.60 -5.87
N HIS A 110 8.61 3.29 -5.95
CA HIS A 110 9.32 2.41 -6.88
C HIS A 110 8.33 1.56 -7.69
N PRO A 111 7.93 1.99 -8.91
CA PRO A 111 7.18 1.14 -9.82
C PRO A 111 7.95 -0.15 -10.10
N TYR A 112 7.46 -1.30 -9.63
CA TYR A 112 8.19 -2.56 -9.70
C TYR A 112 7.95 -3.28 -11.03
N GLU A 113 8.90 -4.14 -11.45
CA GLU A 113 8.89 -4.81 -12.76
C GLU A 113 7.60 -5.61 -13.03
N ALA A 114 7.04 -6.23 -11.99
CA ALA A 114 5.81 -6.99 -12.14
C ALA A 114 4.63 -6.09 -12.56
N LEU A 115 4.52 -4.89 -11.99
CA LEU A 115 3.51 -3.89 -12.35
C LEU A 115 3.74 -3.38 -13.77
N LEU A 116 4.95 -2.92 -14.08
CA LEU A 116 5.26 -2.38 -15.41
C LEU A 116 4.98 -3.41 -16.52
N GLY A 117 5.25 -4.69 -16.24
CA GLY A 117 4.94 -5.79 -17.14
C GLY A 117 3.47 -6.24 -17.12
N SER A 118 2.60 -5.63 -16.33
CA SER A 118 1.16 -5.92 -16.26
C SER A 118 0.28 -4.76 -16.71
N LEU A 119 0.81 -3.54 -16.81
CA LEU A 119 0.06 -2.39 -17.33
C LEU A 119 -0.51 -2.73 -18.72
N PRO A 120 -1.81 -2.46 -18.94
CA PRO A 120 -2.46 -2.79 -20.20
C PRO A 120 -1.90 -1.94 -21.34
N SER A 121 -2.04 -2.44 -22.57
CA SER A 121 -1.78 -1.64 -23.78
C SER A 121 -2.85 -0.57 -24.01
N ASP A 122 -4.06 -0.86 -23.54
CA ASP A 122 -5.28 -0.09 -23.74
C ASP A 122 -5.86 0.26 -22.36
N GLY A 123 -6.00 1.54 -22.05
CA GLY A 123 -6.35 2.05 -20.71
C GLY A 123 -5.31 3.04 -20.19
N VAL A 124 -5.63 3.76 -19.12
CA VAL A 124 -4.77 4.83 -18.58
C VAL A 124 -3.99 4.32 -17.37
N ALA A 125 -2.66 4.43 -17.39
CA ALA A 125 -1.80 4.15 -16.25
C ALA A 125 -1.29 5.46 -15.63
N VAL A 126 -1.60 5.67 -14.35
CA VAL A 126 -1.19 6.83 -13.58
C VAL A 126 -0.20 6.43 -12.49
N TRP A 127 0.92 7.14 -12.39
CA TRP A 127 1.82 7.02 -11.25
C TRP A 127 1.54 8.14 -10.24
N CYS A 128 0.95 7.80 -9.09
CA CYS A 128 0.91 8.68 -7.94
C CYS A 128 2.28 8.70 -7.25
N ARG A 129 3.03 9.79 -7.47
CA ARG A 129 4.41 9.97 -7.00
C ARG A 129 4.49 11.20 -6.11
N ARG A 130 4.69 10.98 -4.81
CA ARG A 130 4.97 12.06 -3.86
C ARG A 130 6.27 12.83 -4.21
N PRO A 131 6.32 14.15 -3.97
CA PRO A 131 7.51 14.99 -4.10
C PRO A 131 8.43 14.83 -2.87
N LEU A 132 9.33 15.80 -2.66
CA LEU A 132 10.21 15.89 -1.49
C LEU A 132 11.14 14.67 -1.32
N TRP A 133 11.75 14.26 -2.44
CA TRP A 133 12.77 13.23 -2.42
C TRP A 133 14.08 13.83 -1.93
N LYS A 134 14.81 13.11 -1.08
CA LYS A 134 16.12 13.52 -0.59
C LYS A 134 17.05 13.89 -1.74
N ARG A 135 17.82 14.97 -1.57
CA ARG A 135 18.91 15.31 -2.49
C ARG A 135 19.87 14.11 -2.60
N GLY A 136 20.23 13.73 -3.83
CA GLY A 136 21.10 12.58 -4.09
C GLY A 136 20.43 11.21 -3.99
N SER A 137 19.13 11.13 -3.69
CA SER A 137 18.37 9.87 -3.78
C SER A 137 18.37 9.31 -5.21
N SER A 138 18.14 7.99 -5.30
CA SER A 138 18.18 7.28 -6.58
C SER A 138 17.18 7.86 -7.60
N ARG A 139 17.68 8.21 -8.78
CA ARG A 139 16.86 8.63 -9.93
C ARG A 139 16.33 7.46 -10.76
N VAL A 140 16.76 6.24 -10.47
CA VAL A 140 16.35 5.04 -11.22
C VAL A 140 14.82 4.90 -11.33
N PRO A 141 14.03 5.11 -10.27
CA PRO A 141 12.58 4.98 -10.38
C PRO A 141 11.95 6.04 -11.29
N LEU A 142 12.50 7.26 -11.31
CA LEU A 142 12.01 8.35 -12.18
C LEU A 142 12.14 8.01 -13.67
N GLY A 143 13.15 7.20 -14.04
CA GLY A 143 13.27 6.69 -15.40
C GLY A 143 12.07 5.87 -15.86
N ARG A 144 11.35 5.23 -14.92
CA ARG A 144 10.18 4.38 -15.18
C ARG A 144 8.90 5.17 -15.44
N ALA A 145 8.91 6.50 -15.24
CA ALA A 145 7.76 7.36 -15.53
C ALA A 145 7.25 7.21 -16.97
N GLY A 146 8.12 6.88 -17.92
CA GLY A 146 7.73 6.67 -19.32
C GLY A 146 6.91 5.41 -19.59
N ALA A 147 6.65 4.58 -18.58
CA ALA A 147 5.72 3.45 -18.67
C ALA A 147 4.28 3.82 -18.25
N PHE A 148 4.07 5.04 -17.75
CA PHE A 148 2.78 5.59 -17.35
C PHE A 148 2.37 6.68 -18.33
N ASP A 149 1.06 6.84 -18.50
CA ASP A 149 0.46 7.89 -19.34
C ASP A 149 0.52 9.24 -18.62
N ALA A 150 0.40 9.23 -17.29
CA ALA A 150 0.48 10.44 -16.47
C ALA A 150 1.12 10.18 -15.11
N VAL A 151 1.58 11.28 -14.50
CA VAL A 151 2.06 11.32 -13.11
C VAL A 151 1.14 12.25 -12.32
N LEU A 152 0.54 11.74 -11.25
CA LEU A 152 -0.10 12.54 -10.22
C LEU A 152 0.95 12.86 -9.15
N GLU A 153 1.18 14.14 -8.86
CA GLU A 153 2.05 14.56 -7.78
C GLU A 153 1.24 15.24 -6.68
N PRO A 154 1.00 14.55 -5.55
CA PRO A 154 0.42 15.17 -4.36
C PRO A 154 1.27 16.34 -3.88
N GLY A 155 0.64 17.43 -3.47
CA GLY A 155 1.32 18.63 -2.99
C GLY A 155 2.12 18.38 -1.71
N GLU A 156 2.99 19.33 -1.37
CA GLU A 156 3.84 19.27 -0.18
C GLU A 156 3.93 20.66 0.44
N LEU A 157 3.57 20.80 1.71
CA LEU A 157 3.65 22.09 2.40
C LEU A 157 5.11 22.56 2.52
N ALA A 158 6.03 21.62 2.74
CA ALA A 158 7.47 21.87 2.74
C ALA A 158 8.08 22.01 1.32
N GLU A 159 7.29 22.34 0.28
CA GLU A 159 7.77 22.45 -1.10
C GLU A 159 8.99 23.38 -1.25
N ALA A 160 9.04 24.47 -0.47
CA ALA A 160 10.15 25.42 -0.46
C ALA A 160 11.49 24.78 -0.05
N GLU A 161 11.47 23.67 0.68
CA GLU A 161 12.64 22.89 1.08
C GLU A 161 13.04 21.82 0.05
N ASP A 162 12.21 21.57 -0.98
CA ASP A 162 12.45 20.49 -1.93
C ASP A 162 13.65 20.81 -2.82
N ARG A 163 14.70 20.02 -2.67
CA ARG A 163 15.91 20.04 -3.51
C ARG A 163 16.12 18.69 -4.20
N GLY A 164 15.06 17.89 -4.27
CA GLY A 164 15.05 16.54 -4.77
C GLY A 164 15.09 16.43 -6.29
N PRO A 165 15.34 15.21 -6.80
CA PRO A 165 15.32 14.96 -8.25
C PRO A 165 13.92 15.09 -8.89
N THR A 166 12.85 15.10 -8.11
CA THR A 166 11.46 15.27 -8.60
C THR A 166 11.16 16.71 -9.02
N VAL A 167 11.88 17.70 -8.48
CA VAL A 167 11.64 19.14 -8.76
C VAL A 167 11.72 19.44 -10.27
N ALA A 168 12.72 18.90 -10.95
CA ALA A 168 12.90 19.08 -12.39
C ALA A 168 11.84 18.36 -13.26
N LEU A 169 10.92 17.62 -12.65
CA LEU A 169 9.86 16.86 -13.30
C LEU A 169 8.46 17.35 -12.94
N ARG A 170 8.33 18.46 -12.20
CA ARG A 170 7.05 19.02 -11.74
C ARG A 170 6.14 19.41 -12.89
N ASP A 171 6.68 20.08 -13.91
CA ASP A 171 5.95 20.50 -15.11
C ASP A 171 5.44 19.33 -15.96
N ARG A 172 5.83 18.09 -15.61
CA ARG A 172 5.41 16.85 -16.28
C ARG A 172 4.47 16.01 -15.42
N ALA A 173 3.98 16.57 -14.31
CA ALA A 173 3.03 15.92 -13.42
C ALA A 173 1.77 16.80 -13.30
N HIS A 174 0.62 16.14 -13.17
CA HIS A 174 -0.58 16.80 -12.67
C HIS A 174 -0.42 16.99 -11.17
N ARG A 175 -0.35 18.24 -10.74
CA ARG A 175 -0.13 18.61 -9.34
C ARG A 175 -1.46 18.92 -8.69
N VAL A 176 -1.63 18.42 -7.48
CA VAL A 176 -2.76 18.74 -6.60
C VAL A 176 -2.22 19.22 -5.27
N ASP A 177 -3.08 19.73 -4.40
CA ASP A 177 -2.71 20.05 -3.02
C ASP A 177 -2.32 18.80 -2.21
N PRO A 178 -1.78 18.97 -0.98
CA PRO A 178 -1.50 17.82 -0.13
C PRO A 178 -2.73 16.93 0.07
N ILE A 179 -2.53 15.61 0.01
CA ILE A 179 -3.63 14.64 0.12
C ILE A 179 -3.77 14.17 1.57
N VAL A 180 -4.91 14.46 2.18
CA VAL A 180 -5.31 13.96 3.51
C VAL A 180 -6.58 13.13 3.41
N LEU A 181 -6.72 12.12 4.27
CA LEU A 181 -7.83 11.16 4.19
C LEU A 181 -9.18 11.81 4.54
N LEU A 182 -9.20 12.52 5.68
CA LEU A 182 -10.39 13.10 6.27
C LEU A 182 -10.33 14.63 6.18
N ASP A 183 -11.50 15.21 5.99
CA ASP A 183 -11.71 16.65 6.14
C ASP A 183 -12.01 17.00 7.60
N ARG A 184 -11.79 18.26 7.99
CA ARG A 184 -11.96 18.70 9.39
C ARG A 184 -13.36 18.41 9.96
N ALA A 185 -14.39 18.46 9.11
CA ALA A 185 -15.78 18.18 9.48
C ALA A 185 -16.05 16.69 9.81
N GLU A 186 -15.12 15.79 9.49
CA GLU A 186 -15.24 14.34 9.72
C GLU A 186 -14.57 13.89 11.03
N LEU A 187 -13.95 14.83 11.76
CA LEU A 187 -13.41 14.56 13.08
C LEU A 187 -14.54 14.39 14.08
N LEU A 188 -14.38 13.45 15.00
CA LEU A 188 -15.24 13.38 16.15
C LEU A 188 -15.04 14.61 17.03
N PRO A 189 -16.10 15.14 17.65
CA PRO A 189 -15.97 16.11 18.74
C PRO A 189 -15.05 15.57 19.83
N ARG A 190 -14.29 16.45 20.50
CA ARG A 190 -13.29 16.06 21.50
C ARG A 190 -13.82 15.04 22.51
N ALA A 191 -14.98 15.30 23.11
CA ALA A 191 -15.56 14.42 24.15
C ALA A 191 -15.89 13.01 23.62
N GLU A 192 -16.40 12.90 22.39
CA GLU A 192 -16.67 11.61 21.76
C GLU A 192 -15.37 10.89 21.40
N ALA A 193 -14.39 11.62 20.87
CA ALA A 193 -13.08 11.09 20.56
C ALA A 193 -12.35 10.59 21.82
N GLU A 194 -12.42 11.33 22.92
CA GLU A 194 -11.87 10.94 24.22
C GLU A 194 -12.55 9.66 24.72
N ALA A 195 -13.88 9.61 24.70
CA ALA A 195 -14.64 8.45 25.14
C ALA A 195 -14.31 7.18 24.32
N GLU A 196 -14.27 7.28 22.99
CA GLU A 196 -13.94 6.14 22.12
C GLU A 196 -12.48 5.65 22.28
N LEU A 197 -11.55 6.56 22.62
CA LEU A 197 -10.16 6.22 22.84
C LEU A 197 -9.86 5.77 24.27
N GLY A 198 -10.82 5.88 25.21
CA GLY A 198 -10.61 5.61 26.62
C GLY A 198 -9.73 6.65 27.31
N LEU A 199 -9.81 7.91 26.86
CA LEU A 199 -9.12 9.05 27.43
C LEU A 199 -10.00 9.74 28.48
N GLU A 200 -9.42 10.07 29.64
CA GLU A 200 -10.09 10.88 30.66
C GLU A 200 -10.31 12.34 30.19
N PRO A 201 -11.54 12.88 30.30
CA PRO A 201 -11.84 14.25 29.92
C PRO A 201 -11.07 15.30 30.76
N GLY A 202 -10.76 16.44 30.14
CA GLY A 202 -10.19 17.61 30.82
C GLY A 202 -8.69 17.53 31.11
N ARG A 203 -8.01 16.45 30.71
CA ARG A 203 -6.55 16.30 30.80
C ARG A 203 -5.86 16.77 29.52
N THR A 204 -4.56 17.05 29.62
CA THR A 204 -3.74 17.33 28.43
C THR A 204 -3.36 16.01 27.76
N ASN A 205 -3.92 15.76 26.58
CA ASN A 205 -3.74 14.49 25.86
C ASN A 205 -2.61 14.61 24.83
N VAL A 206 -1.64 13.69 24.90
CA VAL A 206 -0.52 13.64 23.95
C VAL A 206 -0.47 12.30 23.22
N LEU A 207 -0.53 12.34 21.89
CA LEU A 207 -0.38 11.17 21.03
C LEU A 207 1.09 10.89 20.72
N VAL A 208 1.56 9.65 20.89
CA VAL A 208 2.90 9.21 20.47
C VAL A 208 2.81 8.21 19.31
N SER A 209 3.34 8.60 18.14
CA SER A 209 3.28 7.83 16.88
C SER A 209 4.56 7.97 16.04
N LEU A 210 5.61 7.23 16.40
CA LEU A 210 6.92 7.30 15.74
C LEU A 210 7.19 6.17 14.72
N GLY A 211 6.29 5.20 14.58
CA GLY A 211 6.42 4.08 13.64
C GLY A 211 7.14 2.86 14.24
N GLN A 212 8.09 2.27 13.50
CA GLN A 212 8.80 1.01 13.85
C GLN A 212 10.31 1.10 13.58
N GLY A 213 11.11 0.33 14.33
CA GLY A 213 12.58 0.18 14.16
C GLY A 213 13.36 0.47 15.44
N ASP A 214 14.63 0.05 15.52
CA ASP A 214 15.46 0.15 16.74
C ASP A 214 15.63 1.59 17.24
N GLU A 215 15.94 2.53 16.34
CA GLU A 215 16.02 3.97 16.68
C GLU A 215 14.65 4.54 17.09
N VAL A 216 13.56 3.98 16.56
CA VAL A 216 12.19 4.36 16.94
C VAL A 216 11.85 3.86 18.34
N ARG A 217 12.34 2.68 18.74
CA ARG A 217 12.14 2.11 20.07
C ARG A 217 12.65 3.04 21.16
N ASP A 218 13.92 3.45 21.06
CA ASP A 218 14.55 4.32 22.06
C ASP A 218 13.86 5.69 22.16
N ALA A 219 13.63 6.34 21.01
CA ALA A 219 12.92 7.62 20.99
C ALA A 219 11.50 7.52 21.57
N THR A 220 10.78 6.44 21.27
CA THR A 220 9.44 6.20 21.83
C THR A 220 9.52 6.03 23.34
N ALA A 221 10.45 5.21 23.84
CA ALA A 221 10.63 4.99 25.29
C ALA A 221 11.00 6.30 26.02
N ARG A 222 11.86 7.14 25.43
CA ARG A 222 12.20 8.47 25.97
C ARG A 222 10.96 9.37 26.05
N CYS A 223 10.16 9.45 24.99
CA CYS A 223 8.92 10.21 24.98
C CYS A 223 7.94 9.71 26.05
N LEU A 224 7.66 8.39 26.08
CA LEU A 224 6.73 7.81 27.03
C LEU A 224 7.16 8.07 28.48
N ARG A 225 8.44 7.86 28.82
CA ARG A 225 8.96 8.14 30.16
C ARG A 225 8.85 9.61 30.54
N ARG A 226 9.21 10.53 29.64
CA ARG A 226 9.18 11.97 29.92
C ARG A 226 7.75 12.47 30.12
N LEU A 227 6.81 11.99 29.30
CA LEU A 227 5.40 12.39 29.37
C LEU A 227 4.68 11.74 30.55
N ALA A 228 4.93 10.46 30.84
CA ALA A 228 4.30 9.75 31.96
C ALA A 228 4.77 10.26 33.34
N ALA A 229 5.87 11.01 33.41
CA ALA A 229 6.33 11.66 34.64
C ALA A 229 5.55 12.96 34.99
N ARG A 230 4.45 13.25 34.28
CA ARG A 230 3.62 14.46 34.44
C ARG A 230 2.18 14.04 34.75
N ASP A 231 1.71 14.29 35.97
CA ASP A 231 0.38 13.88 36.43
C ASP A 231 -0.75 14.54 35.63
N GLU A 232 -0.52 15.74 35.09
CA GLU A 232 -1.48 16.50 34.29
C GLU A 232 -1.61 16.01 32.83
N VAL A 233 -0.71 15.11 32.39
CA VAL A 233 -0.63 14.63 31.01
C VAL A 233 -1.15 13.20 30.90
N GLN A 234 -2.00 12.96 29.91
CA GLN A 234 -2.43 11.63 29.52
C GLN A 234 -1.77 11.26 28.19
N VAL A 235 -1.07 10.13 28.18
CA VAL A 235 -0.30 9.69 27.02
C VAL A 235 -1.06 8.58 26.32
N ALA A 236 -1.31 8.75 25.02
CA ALA A 236 -1.86 7.70 24.18
C ALA A 236 -0.82 7.23 23.17
N ALA A 237 -0.66 5.91 23.04
CA ALA A 237 0.33 5.33 22.14
C ALA A 237 -0.32 4.28 21.23
N LEU A 238 -0.04 4.35 19.94
CA LEU A 238 -0.43 3.32 18.98
C LEU A 238 0.27 1.99 19.31
N SER A 239 -0.35 0.85 18.98
CA SER A 239 0.29 -0.47 19.11
C SER A 239 1.69 -0.54 18.51
N SER A 240 1.97 0.21 17.44
CA SER A 240 3.31 0.33 16.86
C SER A 240 4.32 0.94 17.84
N ALA A 241 3.94 2.03 18.51
CA ALA A 241 4.79 2.68 19.51
C ALA A 241 5.00 1.76 20.73
N ILE A 242 3.97 1.05 21.17
CA ILE A 242 4.06 0.09 22.28
C ILE A 242 4.95 -1.11 21.95
N ALA A 243 4.78 -1.72 20.77
CA ALA A 243 5.67 -2.79 20.30
C ALA A 243 7.13 -2.31 20.21
N ALA A 244 7.33 -1.02 19.93
CA ALA A 244 8.64 -0.41 19.96
C ALA A 244 9.16 -0.17 21.40
N ALA A 245 8.31 0.13 22.37
CA ALA A 245 8.72 0.28 23.77
C ALA A 245 8.98 -1.06 24.48
N GLY A 246 8.44 -2.17 23.96
CA GLY A 246 8.57 -3.52 24.52
C GLY A 246 7.47 -3.86 25.53
N GLU A 247 7.16 -2.93 26.44
CA GLU A 247 6.05 -3.02 27.39
C GLU A 247 5.22 -1.73 27.34
N VAL A 248 3.95 -1.81 27.75
CA VAL A 248 3.10 -0.62 27.94
C VAL A 248 3.46 -0.03 29.30
N PRO A 249 4.04 1.18 29.38
CA PRO A 249 4.26 1.81 30.67
C PRO A 249 2.94 2.06 31.40
N GLU A 250 2.95 1.97 32.72
CA GLU A 250 1.78 2.29 33.56
C GLU A 250 1.30 3.72 33.26
N GLY A 251 -0.02 3.90 33.14
CA GLY A 251 -0.64 5.20 32.80
C GLY A 251 -0.67 5.56 31.31
N VAL A 252 -0.17 4.71 30.40
CA VAL A 252 -0.27 4.92 28.94
C VAL A 252 -1.52 4.25 28.37
N VAL A 253 -2.36 5.03 27.68
CA VAL A 253 -3.54 4.53 26.97
C VAL A 253 -3.11 3.82 25.68
N HIS A 254 -3.38 2.52 25.61
CA HIS A 254 -3.00 1.68 24.47
C HIS A 254 -4.04 1.75 23.35
N LEU A 255 -3.70 2.43 22.26
CA LEU A 255 -4.52 2.53 21.06
C LEU A 255 -4.30 1.32 20.13
N ARG A 256 -5.18 0.32 20.26
CA ARG A 256 -5.13 -0.92 19.46
C ARG A 256 -5.90 -0.76 18.16
N SER A 257 -5.23 -1.02 17.03
CA SER A 257 -5.87 -1.12 15.71
C SER A 257 -6.71 0.10 15.30
N THR A 258 -6.43 1.28 15.86
CA THR A 258 -7.16 2.52 15.59
C THR A 258 -6.83 3.05 14.20
N TYR A 259 -7.82 3.01 13.31
CA TYR A 259 -7.72 3.63 11.99
C TYR A 259 -9.09 4.13 11.51
N PRO A 260 -9.15 5.32 10.88
CA PRO A 260 -8.06 6.28 10.75
C PRO A 260 -7.84 7.04 12.06
N MET A 261 -6.58 7.15 12.51
CA MET A 261 -6.25 7.89 13.74
C MET A 261 -6.65 9.36 13.66
N SER A 262 -6.62 9.94 12.44
CA SER A 262 -7.02 11.32 12.16
C SER A 262 -8.45 11.66 12.54
N ARG A 263 -9.36 10.67 12.61
CA ARG A 263 -10.75 10.87 13.07
C ARG A 263 -10.83 11.37 14.52
N TYR A 264 -9.82 11.07 15.32
CA TYR A 264 -9.79 11.35 16.75
C TYR A 264 -8.85 12.49 17.13
N PHE A 265 -8.31 13.22 16.15
CA PHE A 265 -7.30 14.25 16.41
C PHE A 265 -7.77 15.38 17.33
N ALA A 266 -9.07 15.66 17.38
CA ALA A 266 -9.65 16.62 18.32
C ALA A 266 -9.48 16.22 19.81
N ALA A 267 -9.20 14.94 20.09
CA ALA A 267 -8.90 14.47 21.45
C ALA A 267 -7.50 14.89 21.93
N PHE A 268 -6.59 15.31 21.04
CA PHE A 268 -5.19 15.50 21.38
C PHE A 268 -4.80 16.98 21.38
N ASP A 269 -4.12 17.39 22.44
CA ASP A 269 -3.53 18.73 22.58
C ASP A 269 -2.13 18.79 21.95
N GLY A 270 -1.46 17.64 21.86
CA GLY A 270 -0.17 17.53 21.21
C GLY A 270 0.07 16.16 20.60
N ALA A 271 1.01 16.09 19.66
CA ALA A 271 1.47 14.83 19.08
C ALA A 271 3.00 14.78 18.98
N VAL A 272 3.55 13.57 19.06
CA VAL A 272 4.95 13.26 18.73
C VAL A 272 4.92 12.29 17.56
N ALA A 273 5.32 12.75 16.38
CA ALA A 273 5.13 12.01 15.15
C ALA A 273 6.40 11.94 14.29
N ALA A 274 6.53 10.84 13.54
CA ALA A 274 7.50 10.81 12.45
C ALA A 274 7.12 11.85 11.37
N ALA A 275 8.10 12.55 10.79
CA ALA A 275 7.86 13.57 9.76
C ALA A 275 7.62 12.98 8.35
N GLY A 276 6.87 11.86 8.29
CA GLY A 276 6.44 11.25 7.03
C GLY A 276 5.24 11.97 6.44
N TYR A 277 5.12 11.95 5.11
CA TYR A 277 4.10 12.71 4.36
C TYR A 277 2.70 12.71 4.97
N ASN A 278 2.09 11.54 5.24
CA ASN A 278 0.71 11.51 5.71
C ASN A 278 0.56 12.14 7.09
N ALA A 279 1.32 11.66 8.09
CA ALA A 279 1.24 12.18 9.45
C ALA A 279 1.51 13.69 9.51
N TYR A 280 2.52 14.16 8.76
CA TYR A 280 2.85 15.56 8.65
C TYR A 280 1.68 16.41 8.14
N HIS A 281 1.10 16.05 7.00
CA HIS A 281 0.00 16.81 6.42
C HIS A 281 -1.31 16.64 7.20
N GLU A 282 -1.60 15.44 7.73
CA GLU A 282 -2.82 15.19 8.52
C GLU A 282 -2.81 15.99 9.84
N LEU A 283 -1.69 16.01 10.58
CA LEU A 283 -1.59 16.78 11.83
C LEU A 283 -1.74 18.28 11.57
N ILE A 284 -1.17 18.78 10.47
CA ILE A 284 -1.28 20.20 10.10
C ILE A 284 -2.70 20.55 9.62
N ALA A 285 -3.28 19.80 8.68
CA ALA A 285 -4.64 20.02 8.17
C ALA A 285 -5.67 20.08 9.31
N LEU A 286 -5.50 19.18 10.27
CA LEU A 286 -6.47 18.91 11.32
C LEU A 286 -6.13 19.60 12.64
N GLY A 287 -5.11 20.46 12.65
CA GLY A 287 -4.86 21.42 13.72
C GLY A 287 -4.27 20.84 15.00
N VAL A 288 -3.44 19.80 14.93
CA VAL A 288 -2.78 19.21 16.10
C VAL A 288 -1.34 19.73 16.21
N PRO A 289 -1.00 20.50 17.27
CA PRO A 289 0.38 20.85 17.57
C PRO A 289 1.27 19.61 17.68
N ALA A 290 2.41 19.60 17.02
CA ALA A 290 3.23 18.39 16.95
C ALA A 290 4.74 18.64 17.05
N ILE A 291 5.43 17.68 17.66
CA ILE A 291 6.87 17.48 17.51
C ILE A 291 7.08 16.50 16.35
N TYR A 292 7.87 16.94 15.37
CA TYR A 292 8.26 16.16 14.22
C TYR A 292 9.64 15.56 14.44
N VAL A 293 9.70 14.22 14.50
CA VAL A 293 10.93 13.44 14.67
C VAL A 293 11.27 12.75 13.34
N PRO A 294 12.22 13.26 12.55
CA PRO A 294 12.58 12.67 11.27
C PRO A 294 13.15 11.25 11.42
N MET A 295 12.61 10.30 10.68
CA MET A 295 13.12 8.92 10.64
C MET A 295 14.04 8.71 9.45
N ARG A 296 15.02 7.81 9.60
CA ARG A 296 15.92 7.42 8.50
C ARG A 296 15.13 6.77 7.37
N ARG A 297 15.25 7.33 6.16
CA ARG A 297 14.59 6.89 4.92
C ARG A 297 15.55 7.06 3.75
N ASP A 298 15.43 6.19 2.74
CA ASP A 298 16.28 6.24 1.54
C ASP A 298 15.87 7.36 0.57
N THR A 299 14.56 7.59 0.43
CA THR A 299 14.02 8.52 -0.55
C THR A 299 13.28 9.69 0.08
N ASP A 300 12.48 9.48 1.12
CA ASP A 300 11.61 10.51 1.72
C ASP A 300 12.41 11.49 2.60
N ASP A 301 12.38 12.80 2.30
CA ASP A 301 13.12 13.82 3.06
C ASP A 301 12.34 14.33 4.28
N GLN A 302 12.24 13.47 5.30
CA GLN A 302 11.60 13.80 6.57
C GLN A 302 12.26 14.99 7.31
N PRO A 303 13.61 15.13 7.33
CA PRO A 303 14.25 16.30 7.94
C PRO A 303 13.83 17.63 7.32
N ALA A 304 13.64 17.69 5.99
CA ALA A 304 13.13 18.87 5.32
C ALA A 304 11.73 19.27 5.82
N ARG A 305 10.81 18.32 5.98
CA ARG A 305 9.47 18.59 6.53
C ARG A 305 9.51 19.12 7.95
N ALA A 306 10.32 18.49 8.82
CA ALA A 306 10.43 18.91 10.20
C ALA A 306 10.96 20.35 10.30
N ARG A 307 12.07 20.67 9.60
CA ARG A 307 12.61 22.04 9.56
C ARG A 307 11.59 23.05 9.05
N HIS A 308 10.85 22.71 8.00
CA HIS A 308 9.80 23.59 7.48
C HIS A 308 8.73 23.87 8.53
N ALA A 309 8.22 22.85 9.23
CA ALA A 309 7.20 23.03 10.25
C ALA A 309 7.65 23.95 11.39
N GLU A 310 8.91 23.84 11.84
CA GLU A 310 9.47 24.77 12.83
C GLU A 310 9.62 26.19 12.27
N ALA A 311 10.14 26.33 11.05
CA ALA A 311 10.37 27.63 10.42
C ALA A 311 9.08 28.45 10.23
N VAL A 312 7.96 27.79 9.93
CA VAL A 312 6.66 28.45 9.75
C VAL A 312 5.78 28.42 11.01
N GLY A 313 6.28 27.84 12.11
CA GLY A 313 5.62 27.86 13.42
C GLY A 313 4.44 26.90 13.59
N VAL A 314 4.30 25.89 12.72
CA VAL A 314 3.20 24.89 12.77
C VAL A 314 3.60 23.59 13.47
N GLY A 315 4.79 23.56 14.07
CA GLY A 315 5.27 22.44 14.88
C GLY A 315 6.67 22.69 15.42
N VAL A 316 7.18 21.72 16.17
CA VAL A 316 8.55 21.73 16.71
C VAL A 316 9.35 20.66 15.98
N ALA A 317 10.58 20.98 15.57
CA ALA A 317 11.46 20.04 14.89
C ALA A 317 12.56 19.54 15.82
N VAL A 318 12.92 18.26 15.66
CA VAL A 318 14.19 17.71 16.14
C VAL A 318 14.97 17.15 14.96
N GLU A 319 16.27 16.92 15.12
CA GLU A 319 17.12 16.38 14.04
C GLU A 319 16.81 14.91 13.71
N GLY A 320 16.29 14.17 14.69
CA GLY A 320 15.96 12.76 14.55
C GLY A 320 15.72 12.08 15.91
N PRO A 321 15.56 10.76 15.93
CA PRO A 321 15.22 10.00 17.14
C PRO A 321 16.28 10.10 18.26
N ALA A 322 17.55 10.33 17.91
CA ALA A 322 18.66 10.44 18.86
C ALA A 322 18.96 11.89 19.29
N ASP A 323 18.20 12.88 18.83
CA ASP A 323 18.40 14.28 19.22
C ASP A 323 18.19 14.43 20.74
N ARG A 324 19.12 15.12 21.41
CA ARG A 324 19.08 15.38 22.85
C ARG A 324 18.06 16.46 23.22
N ARG A 325 17.62 17.26 22.24
CA ARG A 325 16.59 18.30 22.41
C ARG A 325 15.17 17.72 22.42
N LEU A 326 15.00 16.41 22.28
CA LEU A 326 13.67 15.80 22.27
C LEU A 326 12.91 16.06 23.58
N GLU A 327 13.55 15.94 24.73
CA GLU A 327 12.93 16.21 26.04
C GLU A 327 12.58 17.70 26.20
N GLU A 328 13.44 18.61 25.74
CA GLU A 328 13.16 20.05 25.72
C GLU A 328 11.99 20.39 24.79
N ALA A 329 11.92 19.73 23.63
CA ALA A 329 10.80 19.87 22.70
C ALA A 329 9.49 19.36 23.31
N LEU A 330 9.53 18.27 24.08
CA LEU A 330 8.37 17.77 24.83
C LEU A 330 7.91 18.78 25.88
N ASP A 331 8.84 19.36 26.66
CA ASP A 331 8.49 20.39 27.64
C ASP A 331 7.88 21.63 26.95
N ARG A 332 8.40 22.03 25.79
CA ARG A 332 7.83 23.12 24.98
C ARG A 332 6.42 22.79 24.44
N LEU A 333 6.16 21.54 24.06
CA LEU A 333 4.82 21.12 23.61
C LEU A 333 3.80 21.11 24.76
N LEU A 334 4.26 20.84 25.99
CA LEU A 334 3.43 20.84 27.18
C LEU A 334 3.15 22.24 27.72
N ASP A 335 4.04 23.21 27.49
CA ASP A 335 3.81 24.62 27.84
C ASP A 335 2.54 25.18 27.16
N PRO A 336 1.52 25.63 27.93
CA PRO A 336 0.26 26.12 27.35
C PRO A 336 0.44 27.30 26.40
N ALA A 337 1.38 28.21 26.69
CA ALA A 337 1.60 29.39 25.86
C ALA A 337 2.23 29.00 24.51
N ALA A 338 3.27 28.18 24.50
CA ALA A 338 3.89 27.67 23.29
C ALA A 338 2.91 26.81 22.47
N ARG A 339 2.11 25.95 23.12
CA ARG A 339 1.08 25.14 22.45
C ARG A 339 0.01 26.02 21.79
N ALA A 340 -0.47 27.05 22.49
CA ALA A 340 -1.45 28.00 21.95
C ALA A 340 -0.90 28.77 20.75
N GLN A 341 0.39 29.13 20.74
CA GLN A 341 1.03 29.77 19.58
C GLN A 341 1.03 28.86 18.36
N ILE A 342 1.42 27.58 18.52
CA ILE A 342 1.41 26.60 17.43
C ILE A 342 -0.01 26.37 16.93
N ALA A 343 -0.97 26.21 17.83
CA ALA A 343 -2.39 26.04 17.49
C ALA A 343 -2.95 27.23 16.72
N GLY A 344 -2.61 28.46 17.12
CA GLY A 344 -2.97 29.68 16.39
C GLY A 344 -2.42 29.70 14.96
N ARG A 345 -1.13 29.36 14.79
CA ARG A 345 -0.52 29.23 13.45
C ARG A 345 -1.18 28.16 12.58
N LEU A 346 -1.54 27.03 13.17
CA LEU A 346 -2.27 25.96 12.49
C LEU A 346 -3.69 26.39 12.07
N ALA A 347 -4.37 27.19 12.90
CA ALA A 347 -5.69 27.71 12.58
C ALA A 347 -5.65 28.75 11.45
N ASP A 348 -4.62 29.60 11.44
CA ASP A 348 -4.39 30.60 10.39
C ASP A 348 -3.97 29.96 9.05
N LEU A 349 -3.32 28.78 9.10
CA LEU A 349 -2.88 28.07 7.91
C LEU A 349 -4.07 27.35 7.25
N ALA A 350 -4.56 27.90 6.14
CA ALA A 350 -5.46 27.20 5.24
C ALA A 350 -4.66 26.19 4.39
N MET A 351 -4.72 24.91 4.75
CA MET A 351 -4.19 23.83 3.91
C MET A 351 -5.35 23.10 3.19
N PRO A 352 -5.56 23.32 1.89
CA PRO A 352 -6.55 22.58 1.11
C PRO A 352 -6.21 21.09 1.03
N ASN A 353 -7.22 20.27 0.79
CA ASN A 353 -7.09 18.84 0.57
C ASN A 353 -7.09 18.57 -0.94
N GLY A 354 -6.01 18.03 -1.50
CA GLY A 354 -5.91 17.72 -2.93
C GLY A 354 -6.55 16.41 -3.35
N ALA A 355 -7.13 15.65 -2.41
CA ALA A 355 -7.80 14.39 -2.72
C ALA A 355 -9.03 14.53 -3.64
N PRO A 356 -9.93 15.54 -3.49
CA PRO A 356 -11.02 15.79 -4.42
C PRO A 356 -10.52 16.13 -5.83
N ASP A 357 -9.52 17.01 -5.95
CA ASP A 357 -8.97 17.41 -7.25
C ASP A 357 -8.32 16.23 -7.97
N ALA A 358 -7.59 15.39 -7.23
CA ALA A 358 -7.04 14.15 -7.78
C ALA A 358 -8.14 13.19 -8.25
N ALA A 359 -9.22 13.06 -7.48
CA ALA A 359 -10.36 12.21 -7.85
C ALA A 359 -11.05 12.73 -9.12
N HIS A 360 -11.27 14.04 -9.21
CA HIS A 360 -11.86 14.69 -10.38
C HIS A 360 -11.00 14.49 -11.63
N TRP A 361 -9.69 14.75 -11.53
CA TRP A 361 -8.78 14.55 -12.66
C TRP A 361 -8.69 13.08 -13.11
N LEU A 362 -8.70 12.14 -12.16
CA LEU A 362 -8.76 10.72 -12.51
C LEU A 362 -10.08 10.34 -13.18
N ALA A 363 -11.19 10.98 -12.82
CA ALA A 363 -12.47 10.79 -13.47
C ALA A 363 -12.44 11.24 -14.93
N GLU A 364 -11.87 12.41 -15.22
CA GLU A 364 -11.70 12.89 -16.60
C GLU A 364 -10.85 11.93 -17.45
N LEU A 365 -9.75 11.44 -16.90
CA LEU A 365 -8.91 10.43 -17.55
C LEU A 365 -9.65 9.12 -17.78
N ALA A 366 -10.41 8.68 -16.77
CA ALA A 366 -11.18 7.45 -16.86
C ALA A 366 -12.31 7.58 -17.88
N VAL A 367 -12.95 8.75 -18.04
CA VAL A 367 -13.99 9.04 -19.06
C VAL A 367 -13.38 9.13 -20.48
N GLY A 368 -12.21 9.76 -20.62
CA GLY A 368 -11.51 9.86 -21.91
C GLY A 368 -10.91 8.55 -22.42
N ALA A 369 -10.80 7.51 -21.57
CA ALA A 369 -10.31 6.21 -21.96
C ALA A 369 -11.28 5.51 -22.94
N PRO A 370 -10.81 4.81 -23.98
CA PRO A 370 -11.66 3.95 -24.79
C PRO A 370 -12.34 2.92 -23.89
N ASP A 371 -13.60 2.57 -24.15
CA ASP A 371 -14.19 1.40 -23.50
C ASP A 371 -13.32 0.19 -23.83
N ALA A 372 -12.76 -0.43 -22.78
CA ALA A 372 -12.14 -1.73 -22.92
C ALA A 372 -13.28 -2.69 -23.30
N THR A 373 -13.51 -2.85 -24.61
CA THR A 373 -14.49 -3.82 -25.10
C THR A 373 -14.12 -5.16 -24.49
N LEU A 374 -14.98 -5.67 -23.61
CA LEU A 374 -14.93 -7.03 -23.10
C LEU A 374 -14.97 -7.95 -24.32
N SER A 375 -13.80 -8.35 -24.83
CA SER A 375 -13.74 -9.45 -25.78
C SER A 375 -14.18 -10.70 -25.01
N PRO A 376 -15.26 -11.38 -25.42
CA PRO A 376 -15.73 -12.56 -24.72
C PRO A 376 -14.66 -13.65 -24.84
N ALA A 377 -14.17 -14.12 -23.69
CA ALA A 377 -13.43 -15.36 -23.50
C ALA A 377 -12.15 -15.56 -24.35
N GLY A 378 -11.04 -14.96 -23.91
CA GLY A 378 -9.72 -15.54 -24.15
C GLY A 378 -9.41 -16.61 -23.10
N ARG A 379 -9.85 -17.86 -23.31
CA ARG A 379 -9.32 -19.01 -22.54
C ARG A 379 -7.78 -18.92 -22.55
N PRO A 380 -7.07 -19.12 -21.43
CA PRO A 380 -5.62 -19.21 -21.47
C PRO A 380 -5.25 -20.38 -22.40
N ARG A 381 -4.60 -20.08 -23.53
CA ARG A 381 -3.93 -21.11 -24.33
C ARG A 381 -2.93 -21.81 -23.41
N ALA A 382 -3.05 -23.14 -23.33
CA ALA A 382 -2.05 -23.98 -22.71
C ALA A 382 -0.67 -23.67 -23.34
N PRO A 383 0.43 -23.72 -22.57
CA PRO A 383 1.75 -23.56 -23.14
C PRO A 383 1.99 -24.70 -24.13
N ASP A 384 2.19 -24.36 -25.41
CA ASP A 384 2.59 -25.31 -26.44
C ASP A 384 3.84 -26.06 -25.99
N GLU A 385 3.75 -27.38 -25.94
CA GLU A 385 4.89 -28.28 -25.90
C GLU A 385 5.71 -28.07 -27.18
N GLN A 386 6.75 -27.25 -27.10
CA GLN A 386 7.81 -27.27 -28.10
C GLN A 386 8.59 -28.58 -27.94
N THR A 387 8.16 -29.57 -28.73
CA THR A 387 8.98 -30.71 -29.11
C THR A 387 10.23 -30.18 -29.82
N GLY A 388 11.38 -30.56 -29.27
CA GLY A 388 12.67 -30.30 -29.89
C GLY A 388 12.81 -31.10 -31.17
N ALA A 389 13.09 -30.42 -32.27
CA ALA A 389 13.83 -30.97 -33.39
C ALA A 389 14.81 -29.89 -33.81
N GLY A 390 16.08 -30.15 -33.56
CA GLY A 390 17.17 -29.29 -34.01
C GLY A 390 17.35 -29.41 -35.51
N ASP A 391 17.70 -28.29 -36.15
CA ASP A 391 18.61 -28.35 -37.28
C ASP A 391 19.48 -27.09 -37.33
N ARG A 392 20.76 -27.31 -37.61
CA ARG A 392 21.83 -26.32 -37.67
C ARG A 392 22.26 -26.17 -39.13
N SER A 393 22.14 -24.97 -39.70
CA SER A 393 22.99 -24.46 -40.79
C SER A 393 22.72 -22.95 -40.94
N HIS A 394 23.66 -22.05 -40.62
CA HIS A 394 24.70 -21.48 -41.49
C HIS A 394 24.19 -20.77 -42.75
N GLY A 395 24.37 -19.45 -42.79
CA GLY A 395 24.14 -18.62 -43.98
C GLY A 395 24.19 -17.13 -43.68
N ALA A 396 25.39 -16.55 -43.69
CA ALA A 396 25.60 -15.10 -43.74
C ALA A 396 25.21 -14.57 -45.13
N GLY A 397 24.54 -13.42 -45.19
CA GLY A 397 24.23 -12.73 -46.45
C GLY A 397 23.71 -11.32 -46.20
N GLN A 398 24.58 -10.33 -46.45
CA GLN A 398 24.24 -8.91 -46.60
C GLN A 398 23.56 -8.69 -47.95
N ILE A 399 22.39 -8.02 -47.99
CA ILE A 399 21.92 -7.28 -49.19
C ILE A 399 21.13 -6.02 -48.75
N LEU A 400 21.51 -4.87 -49.34
CA LEU A 400 20.89 -3.52 -49.25
C LEU A 400 19.63 -3.40 -50.16
N PRO A 401 18.81 -2.32 -50.07
CA PRO A 401 17.35 -2.39 -50.23
C PRO A 401 16.83 -2.09 -51.66
N PRO A 402 15.52 -2.22 -51.87
CA PRO A 402 14.79 -1.06 -52.39
C PRO A 402 13.46 -0.76 -51.68
N GLY A 403 13.23 0.55 -51.47
CA GLY A 403 12.04 1.29 -51.86
C GLY A 403 10.64 0.88 -51.36
N GLY A 404 10.05 1.76 -50.53
CA GLY A 404 8.64 2.17 -50.66
C GLY A 404 7.62 1.47 -49.74
N GLY A 405 7.16 2.19 -48.70
CA GLY A 405 6.00 1.78 -47.89
C GLY A 405 6.04 2.32 -46.46
N ARG A 406 5.86 3.63 -46.29
CA ARG A 406 5.72 4.28 -44.97
C ARG A 406 4.29 4.14 -44.44
N SER A 407 4.22 4.01 -43.11
CA SER A 407 3.10 4.26 -42.20
C SER A 407 2.34 3.02 -41.70
N ALA A 408 2.73 2.55 -40.51
CA ALA A 408 1.92 1.87 -39.48
C ALA A 408 2.80 1.09 -38.48
N ARG A 409 4.05 0.73 -38.85
CA ARG A 409 4.91 -0.17 -38.03
C ARG A 409 6.00 0.51 -37.19
N GLU A 410 6.19 1.82 -37.29
CA GLU A 410 7.28 2.53 -36.57
C GLU A 410 6.94 2.92 -35.13
N GLY A 411 5.65 3.00 -34.74
CA GLY A 411 5.24 3.29 -33.35
C GLY A 411 5.58 2.16 -32.37
N SER A 412 5.45 0.90 -32.81
CA SER A 412 5.64 -0.28 -31.95
C SER A 412 7.12 -0.54 -31.62
N ARG A 413 8.02 -0.39 -32.60
CA ARG A 413 9.47 -0.65 -32.41
C ARG A 413 10.17 0.43 -31.59
N ARG A 414 9.72 1.70 -31.68
CA ARG A 414 10.27 2.81 -30.87
C ARG A 414 9.82 2.71 -29.39
N SER A 415 8.61 2.22 -29.12
CA SER A 415 8.13 1.96 -27.75
C SER A 415 8.83 0.75 -27.10
N PHE A 416 9.17 -0.28 -27.89
CA PHE A 416 9.88 -1.47 -27.42
C PHE A 416 11.35 -1.19 -27.07
N ARG A 417 12.07 -0.45 -27.94
CA ARG A 417 13.50 -0.09 -27.68
C ARG A 417 13.68 0.84 -26.48
N ARG A 418 12.72 1.74 -26.22
CA ARG A 418 12.75 2.63 -25.05
C ARG A 418 12.49 1.89 -23.73
N ARG A 419 11.72 0.77 -23.76
CA ARG A 419 11.51 -0.14 -22.60
C ARG A 419 12.73 -0.99 -22.26
N TRP A 420 13.53 -1.41 -23.25
CA TRP A 420 14.70 -2.28 -23.00
C TRP A 420 16.00 -1.53 -22.67
N GLY A 421 16.16 -0.27 -23.11
CA GLY A 421 17.36 0.53 -22.79
C GLY A 421 17.57 0.79 -21.29
N GLN A 422 16.50 0.75 -20.48
CA GLN A 422 16.56 0.95 -19.02
C GLN A 422 16.86 -0.34 -18.25
N PHE A 423 16.80 -1.50 -18.90
CA PHE A 423 17.01 -2.82 -18.29
C PHE A 423 18.46 -3.02 -17.81
N LEU A 424 19.44 -2.39 -18.49
CA LEU A 424 20.86 -2.57 -18.21
C LEU A 424 21.38 -1.72 -17.04
N ALA A 425 20.66 -0.68 -16.61
CA ALA A 425 21.15 0.27 -15.60
C ALA A 425 20.93 -0.15 -14.14
N SER A 426 20.08 -1.17 -13.86
CA SER A 426 19.79 -1.66 -12.49
C SER A 426 20.41 -3.02 -12.15
N ALA A 427 21.12 -3.65 -13.08
CA ALA A 427 21.60 -5.03 -12.96
C ALA A 427 22.53 -5.31 -11.75
N PRO A 428 23.50 -4.45 -11.37
CA PRO A 428 24.50 -4.84 -10.36
C PRO A 428 23.94 -4.94 -8.92
N ARG A 429 23.08 -3.99 -8.51
CA ARG A 429 22.51 -3.95 -7.16
C ARG A 429 21.38 -4.98 -6.97
N THR A 430 20.61 -5.23 -8.02
CA THR A 430 19.57 -6.28 -8.02
C THR A 430 20.21 -7.67 -7.93
N ALA A 431 21.34 -7.92 -8.59
CA ALA A 431 22.07 -9.19 -8.53
C ALA A 431 22.62 -9.50 -7.12
N VAL A 432 23.20 -8.51 -6.42
CA VAL A 432 23.71 -8.69 -5.05
C VAL A 432 22.57 -8.91 -4.03
N ARG A 433 21.45 -8.20 -4.18
CA ARG A 433 20.24 -8.42 -3.36
C ARG A 433 19.63 -9.80 -3.60
N LEU A 434 19.52 -10.21 -4.87
CA LEU A 434 19.06 -11.54 -5.28
C LEU A 434 19.93 -12.67 -4.69
N ALA A 435 21.25 -12.50 -4.67
CA ALA A 435 22.18 -13.47 -4.12
C ALA A 435 22.05 -13.61 -2.59
N ARG A 436 21.97 -12.49 -1.85
CA ARG A 436 21.75 -12.51 -0.40
C ARG A 436 20.37 -13.06 -0.02
N HIS A 437 19.30 -12.68 -0.72
CA HIS A 437 17.93 -13.08 -0.37
C HIS A 437 17.64 -14.56 -0.65
N GLN A 438 18.24 -15.13 -1.70
CA GLN A 438 18.16 -16.57 -1.98
C GLN A 438 18.79 -17.45 -0.90
N LEU A 439 19.72 -16.90 -0.11
CA LEU A 439 20.41 -17.61 0.96
C LEU A 439 19.69 -17.52 2.31
N THR A 440 18.76 -16.56 2.52
CA THR A 440 18.28 -16.21 3.86
C THR A 440 16.82 -16.57 4.17
N GLN A 441 15.93 -16.74 3.19
CA GLN A 441 14.52 -17.08 3.46
C GLN A 441 14.26 -18.59 3.34
N PRO A 442 13.73 -19.26 4.38
CA PRO A 442 13.40 -20.67 4.32
C PRO A 442 12.36 -20.95 3.24
N ARG A 443 12.57 -22.02 2.48
CA ARG A 443 11.62 -22.46 1.44
C ARG A 443 10.35 -23.00 2.09
N ALA A 444 9.19 -22.55 1.63
CA ALA A 444 7.92 -23.14 2.04
C ALA A 444 7.88 -24.63 1.66
N ARG A 445 7.60 -25.48 2.65
CA ARG A 445 7.48 -26.94 2.52
C ARG A 445 6.07 -27.42 2.78
N THR A 446 5.31 -26.69 3.59
CA THR A 446 3.91 -27.00 3.90
C THR A 446 3.02 -25.90 3.36
N LEU A 447 1.99 -26.30 2.62
CA LEU A 447 0.90 -25.42 2.19
C LEU A 447 -0.33 -25.74 3.03
N ILE A 448 -0.88 -24.74 3.70
CA ILE A 448 -2.11 -24.85 4.49
C ILE A 448 -3.20 -24.09 3.75
N VAL A 449 -4.26 -24.77 3.36
CA VAL A 449 -5.46 -24.17 2.78
C VAL A 449 -6.47 -23.93 3.89
N ALA A 450 -6.78 -22.67 4.14
CA ALA A 450 -7.66 -22.19 5.21
C ALA A 450 -8.72 -21.26 4.61
N ILE A 451 -9.58 -21.83 3.77
CA ILE A 451 -10.60 -21.14 2.96
C ILE A 451 -11.98 -21.55 3.47
N GLU A 452 -12.93 -20.63 3.47
CA GLU A 452 -14.29 -20.81 4.02
C GLU A 452 -14.25 -21.15 5.53
N ILE A 453 -13.30 -20.54 6.26
CA ILE A 453 -13.20 -20.61 7.73
C ILE A 453 -13.53 -19.23 8.30
N GLY A 454 -14.36 -19.17 9.34
CA GLY A 454 -14.70 -17.92 10.02
C GLY A 454 -13.46 -17.18 10.53
N GLU A 455 -13.44 -15.85 10.41
CA GLU A 455 -12.27 -15.02 10.74
C GLU A 455 -11.80 -15.18 12.20
N GLY A 456 -12.73 -15.45 13.13
CA GLY A 456 -12.41 -15.71 14.54
C GLY A 456 -11.80 -17.09 14.82
N GLU A 457 -11.89 -18.02 13.87
CA GLU A 457 -11.46 -19.41 14.03
C GLU A 457 -10.21 -19.74 13.22
N VAL A 458 -9.97 -19.02 12.13
CA VAL A 458 -8.91 -19.32 11.15
C VAL A 458 -7.52 -19.35 11.78
N VAL A 459 -7.22 -18.45 12.71
CA VAL A 459 -5.90 -18.38 13.37
C VAL A 459 -5.65 -19.63 14.20
N LYS A 460 -6.67 -20.08 14.95
CA LYS A 460 -6.61 -21.30 15.75
C LYS A 460 -6.46 -22.53 14.85
N ALA A 461 -7.28 -22.65 13.80
CA ALA A 461 -7.26 -23.77 12.87
C ALA A 461 -5.91 -23.90 12.14
N VAL A 462 -5.30 -22.77 11.76
CA VAL A 462 -3.95 -22.74 11.18
C VAL A 462 -2.90 -23.14 12.22
N GLY A 463 -3.00 -22.64 13.45
CA GLY A 463 -2.11 -23.01 14.56
C GLY A 463 -2.10 -24.52 14.84
N GLU A 464 -3.27 -25.14 14.88
CA GLU A 464 -3.43 -26.59 15.04
C GLU A 464 -2.82 -27.37 13.88
N ALA A 465 -3.05 -26.93 12.64
CA ALA A 465 -2.46 -27.55 11.44
C ALA A 465 -0.92 -27.47 11.44
N LEU A 466 -0.35 -26.34 11.87
CA LEU A 466 1.10 -26.16 12.02
C LEU A 466 1.66 -27.12 13.09
N ALA A 467 1.02 -27.18 14.26
CA ALA A 467 1.45 -28.03 15.36
C ALA A 467 1.38 -29.52 14.99
N GLY A 468 0.27 -29.96 14.38
CA GLY A 468 0.10 -31.34 13.92
C GLY A 468 1.11 -31.74 12.84
N ALA A 469 1.57 -30.79 12.03
CA ALA A 469 2.62 -31.04 11.04
C ALA A 469 4.03 -31.03 11.62
N ALA A 470 4.25 -30.51 12.84
CA ALA A 470 5.58 -30.21 13.38
C ALA A 470 6.45 -29.41 12.38
N GLU A 471 5.84 -28.45 11.67
CA GLU A 471 6.54 -27.60 10.69
C GLU A 471 6.94 -26.27 11.34
N GLU A 472 8.15 -25.81 11.02
CA GLU A 472 8.60 -24.47 11.38
C GLU A 472 7.70 -23.42 10.70
N PRO A 473 7.13 -22.43 11.42
CA PRO A 473 6.19 -21.49 10.81
C PRO A 473 6.72 -20.77 9.58
N ALA A 474 8.00 -20.40 9.57
CA ALA A 474 8.65 -19.75 8.43
C ALA A 474 8.70 -20.63 7.16
N ARG A 475 8.45 -21.95 7.27
CA ARG A 475 8.35 -22.92 6.18
C ARG A 475 6.91 -23.27 5.80
N ALA A 476 5.92 -22.63 6.41
CA ALA A 476 4.52 -22.78 6.04
C ALA A 476 4.05 -21.60 5.19
N LEU A 477 3.22 -21.90 4.20
CA LEU A 477 2.44 -20.94 3.43
C LEU A 477 0.96 -21.20 3.67
N VAL A 478 0.25 -20.20 4.18
CA VAL A 478 -1.19 -20.23 4.39
C VAL A 478 -1.87 -19.52 3.23
N VAL A 479 -2.91 -20.14 2.67
CA VAL A 479 -3.82 -19.50 1.72
C VAL A 479 -5.18 -19.38 2.37
N THR A 480 -5.72 -18.17 2.42
CA THR A 480 -6.98 -17.88 3.13
C THR A 480 -7.80 -16.81 2.43
N ASP A 481 -9.11 -16.82 2.68
CA ASP A 481 -10.08 -15.77 2.36
C ASP A 481 -10.43 -14.89 3.58
N ALA A 482 -9.96 -15.24 4.78
CA ALA A 482 -10.14 -14.47 6.00
C ALA A 482 -9.17 -13.27 6.06
N LEU A 483 -9.46 -12.23 5.27
CA LEU A 483 -8.59 -11.05 5.17
C LEU A 483 -8.41 -10.36 6.53
N ALA A 484 -9.45 -10.24 7.36
CA ALA A 484 -9.34 -9.51 8.63
C ALA A 484 -8.31 -10.13 9.59
N ALA A 485 -8.09 -11.44 9.53
CA ALA A 485 -7.13 -12.17 10.35
C ALA A 485 -5.67 -12.10 9.84
N LEU A 486 -5.40 -11.29 8.81
CA LEU A 486 -4.08 -11.24 8.16
C LEU A 486 -2.94 -10.87 9.13
N ALA A 487 -3.18 -9.97 10.09
CA ALA A 487 -2.16 -9.54 11.04
C ALA A 487 -1.81 -10.67 12.02
N GLU A 488 -2.82 -11.33 12.56
CA GLU A 488 -2.74 -12.44 13.51
C GLU A 488 -2.09 -13.66 12.86
N LEU A 489 -2.50 -14.01 11.64
CA LEU A 489 -1.89 -15.08 10.86
C LEU A 489 -0.41 -14.82 10.60
N ARG A 490 -0.04 -13.59 10.21
CA ARG A 490 1.38 -13.20 10.06
C ARG A 490 2.13 -13.25 11.40
N GLY A 491 1.45 -12.98 12.51
CA GLY A 491 1.98 -13.12 13.87
C GLY A 491 2.43 -14.52 14.23
N LEU A 492 1.87 -15.56 13.57
CA LEU A 492 2.35 -16.95 13.71
C LEU A 492 3.72 -17.18 13.05
N GLY A 493 4.25 -16.22 12.28
CA GLY A 493 5.52 -16.35 11.56
C GLY A 493 5.43 -17.10 10.22
N VAL A 494 4.21 -17.35 9.73
CA VAL A 494 3.95 -18.01 8.44
C VAL A 494 3.92 -17.03 7.27
N GLY A 495 4.05 -17.57 6.05
CA GLY A 495 3.69 -16.84 4.83
C GLY A 495 2.18 -16.84 4.68
N VAL A 496 1.58 -15.73 4.26
CA VAL A 496 0.13 -15.64 4.03
C VAL A 496 -0.13 -15.09 2.63
N GLU A 497 -0.97 -15.77 1.86
CA GLU A 497 -1.51 -15.32 0.58
C GLU A 497 -3.04 -15.25 0.69
N HIS A 498 -3.64 -14.24 0.05
CA HIS A 498 -5.07 -14.02 0.11
C HIS A 498 -5.76 -14.43 -1.21
N VAL A 499 -6.92 -15.05 -1.07
CA VAL A 499 -7.88 -15.27 -2.15
C VAL A 499 -9.16 -14.56 -1.74
N PRO A 500 -9.68 -13.60 -2.52
CA PRO A 500 -10.95 -12.97 -2.22
C PRO A 500 -12.07 -14.02 -2.03
N GLY A 501 -12.92 -13.81 -1.02
CA GLY A 501 -14.00 -14.74 -0.67
C GLY A 501 -15.10 -14.83 -1.75
N ARG A 502 -16.04 -15.75 -1.55
CA ARG A 502 -17.14 -16.05 -2.50
C ARG A 502 -17.96 -14.82 -2.88
N ASP A 503 -18.30 -14.01 -1.88
CA ASP A 503 -19.16 -12.84 -2.05
C ASP A 503 -18.35 -11.56 -2.32
N SER A 504 -17.05 -11.70 -2.63
CA SER A 504 -16.20 -10.56 -2.95
C SER A 504 -16.48 -10.03 -4.36
N ARG A 505 -16.32 -8.72 -4.51
CA ARG A 505 -16.43 -8.07 -5.82
C ARG A 505 -15.44 -8.64 -6.84
N GLN A 506 -14.25 -9.07 -6.42
CA GLN A 506 -13.26 -9.68 -7.30
C GLN A 506 -13.75 -11.02 -7.86
N ALA A 507 -14.38 -11.86 -7.04
CA ALA A 507 -14.96 -13.12 -7.48
C ALA A 507 -16.09 -12.89 -8.48
N GLU A 508 -16.94 -11.89 -8.23
CA GLU A 508 -18.00 -11.47 -9.15
C GLU A 508 -17.44 -10.99 -10.50
N LEU A 509 -16.45 -10.09 -10.47
CA LEU A 509 -15.83 -9.50 -11.66
C LEU A 509 -15.10 -10.52 -12.53
N ALA A 510 -14.59 -11.60 -11.93
CA ALA A 510 -13.92 -12.64 -12.70
C ALA A 510 -14.82 -13.34 -13.73
N GLY A 511 -16.14 -13.31 -13.50
CA GLY A 511 -17.12 -13.99 -14.34
C GLY A 511 -17.05 -15.52 -14.21
N GLY A 512 -18.21 -16.17 -14.10
CA GLY A 512 -18.30 -17.62 -13.91
C GLY A 512 -18.49 -18.02 -12.45
N THR A 513 -18.17 -19.26 -12.12
CA THR A 513 -18.37 -19.79 -10.75
C THR A 513 -17.23 -19.41 -9.82
N TYR A 514 -17.53 -19.25 -8.52
CA TYR A 514 -16.48 -19.03 -7.51
C TYR A 514 -15.45 -20.18 -7.50
N GLU A 515 -15.89 -21.41 -7.76
CA GLU A 515 -15.03 -22.59 -7.91
C GLU A 515 -13.95 -22.41 -8.98
N GLU A 516 -14.30 -21.82 -10.12
CA GLU A 516 -13.37 -21.52 -11.21
C GLU A 516 -12.42 -20.39 -10.83
N PHE A 517 -12.94 -19.32 -10.21
CA PHE A 517 -12.15 -18.20 -9.70
C PHE A 517 -11.11 -18.68 -8.67
N LEU A 518 -11.57 -19.41 -7.63
CA LEU A 518 -10.73 -19.96 -6.58
C LEU A 518 -9.65 -20.88 -7.17
N ARG A 519 -10.02 -21.77 -8.09
CA ARG A 519 -9.06 -22.63 -8.80
C ARG A 519 -8.01 -21.81 -9.55
N GLY A 520 -8.42 -20.76 -10.27
CA GLY A 520 -7.51 -19.86 -10.97
C GLY A 520 -6.55 -19.13 -10.03
N ARG A 521 -7.09 -18.56 -8.95
CA ARG A 521 -6.31 -17.87 -7.91
C ARG A 521 -5.30 -18.78 -7.23
N LEU A 522 -5.70 -20.00 -6.85
CA LEU A 522 -4.81 -21.01 -6.27
C LEU A 522 -3.69 -21.41 -7.24
N ARG A 523 -3.99 -21.62 -8.53
CA ARG A 523 -2.95 -21.89 -9.55
C ARG A 523 -1.91 -20.78 -9.61
N LEU A 524 -2.33 -19.53 -9.59
CA LEU A 524 -1.42 -18.38 -9.60
C LEU A 524 -0.56 -18.29 -8.32
N ILE A 525 -1.13 -18.63 -7.15
CA ILE A 525 -0.42 -18.62 -5.88
C ILE A 525 0.67 -19.70 -5.84
N VAL A 526 0.36 -20.92 -6.31
CA VAL A 526 1.32 -22.04 -6.29
C VAL A 526 2.28 -22.05 -7.48
N ALA A 527 1.94 -21.37 -8.58
CA ALA A 527 2.82 -21.21 -9.75
C ALA A 527 4.18 -20.65 -9.32
N GLU A 528 5.27 -21.01 -10.01
CA GLU A 528 6.65 -20.61 -9.68
C GLU A 528 7.16 -21.03 -8.28
N ARG A 529 6.34 -21.66 -7.43
CA ARG A 529 6.78 -22.20 -6.14
C ARG A 529 7.28 -23.63 -6.31
N PRO A 530 8.27 -24.07 -5.51
CA PRO A 530 8.55 -25.51 -5.39
C PRO A 530 7.29 -26.25 -4.94
N ARG A 531 7.16 -27.52 -5.35
CA ARG A 531 6.07 -28.37 -4.88
C ARG A 531 6.15 -28.48 -3.34
N PRO A 532 5.06 -28.22 -2.61
CA PRO A 532 5.06 -28.44 -1.17
C PRO A 532 5.21 -29.94 -0.88
N ARG A 533 5.92 -30.27 0.20
CA ARG A 533 6.02 -31.64 0.72
C ARG A 533 4.71 -32.11 1.33
N ARG A 534 3.94 -31.17 1.90
CA ARG A 534 2.65 -31.43 2.54
C ARG A 534 1.66 -30.37 2.12
N VAL A 535 0.45 -30.81 1.82
CA VAL A 535 -0.71 -29.94 1.64
C VAL A 535 -1.71 -30.32 2.72
N LEU A 536 -2.05 -29.37 3.57
CA LEU A 536 -2.95 -29.54 4.69
C LEU A 536 -4.19 -28.67 4.45
N THR A 537 -5.32 -29.15 4.95
CA THR A 537 -6.53 -28.34 5.06
C THR A 537 -6.69 -27.98 6.53
N ALA A 538 -6.85 -26.70 6.84
CA ALA A 538 -7.12 -26.26 8.21
C ALA A 538 -8.51 -26.77 8.65
N SER A 539 -8.65 -27.14 9.92
CA SER A 539 -9.88 -27.67 10.49
C SER A 539 -11.08 -26.77 10.18
N GLY A 540 -12.20 -27.36 9.73
CA GLY A 540 -13.41 -26.62 9.33
C GLY A 540 -13.35 -25.95 7.97
N GLY A 541 -12.20 -25.96 7.30
CA GLY A 541 -12.03 -25.34 5.98
C GLY A 541 -12.28 -26.27 4.80
N ARG A 542 -12.38 -25.65 3.62
CA ARG A 542 -12.54 -26.35 2.35
C ARG A 542 -11.29 -27.18 1.98
N PRO A 543 -11.44 -28.45 1.56
CA PRO A 543 -10.31 -29.26 1.11
C PRO A 543 -9.53 -28.61 -0.04
N ALA A 544 -8.21 -28.70 0.03
CA ALA A 544 -7.34 -28.27 -1.06
C ALA A 544 -7.68 -29.04 -2.37
N PRO A 545 -7.88 -28.35 -3.51
CA PRO A 545 -8.11 -29.04 -4.78
C PRO A 545 -6.96 -29.98 -5.15
N GLU A 546 -7.25 -31.13 -5.77
CA GLU A 546 -6.25 -32.17 -6.04
C GLU A 546 -5.00 -31.67 -6.80
N PHE A 547 -5.15 -30.72 -7.73
CA PHE A 547 -4.03 -30.18 -8.51
C PHE A 547 -3.00 -29.46 -7.63
N VAL A 548 -3.44 -28.90 -6.49
CA VAL A 548 -2.57 -28.27 -5.48
C VAL A 548 -1.67 -29.32 -4.84
N ALA A 549 -2.17 -30.54 -4.62
CA ALA A 549 -1.42 -31.66 -4.05
C ALA A 549 -0.52 -32.38 -5.09
N ARG A 550 -0.94 -32.47 -6.35
CA ARG A 550 -0.26 -33.26 -7.40
C ARG A 550 0.90 -32.54 -8.10
N GLY A 551 0.95 -31.21 -8.07
CA GLY A 551 2.16 -30.43 -8.39
C GLY A 551 2.83 -30.75 -9.74
N ARG A 552 2.10 -30.57 -10.85
CA ARG A 552 2.44 -30.33 -12.29
C ARG A 552 1.16 -30.60 -13.10
N SER A 553 0.84 -29.98 -14.22
CA SER A 553 1.52 -29.08 -15.16
C SER A 553 0.52 -28.05 -15.69
#